data_AF-A0A843KK73-F1
#
_entry.id   AF-A0A843KK73-F1
#
_cell.length_a   1.000
_cell.length_b   1.000
_cell.length_c   1.000
_cell.angle_alpha   90.00
_cell.angle_beta   90.00
_cell.angle_gamma   90.00
#
_symmetry.space_group_name_H-M   'P 1'
#
loop_
_entity.id
_entity.type
_entity.pdbx_description
1 polymer ?
#
loop_
_entity_poly.entity_id
_entity_poly.type
_entity_poly.pdbx_seq_one_letter_code
_entity_poly.pdbx_strand_id
1 'polypeptide(L)'
;AAFGNTEEVVNRLRDLGLTVITLSPDSVEGTLHDIRLIGKATGAETEAERLATSMEARIDAVKEKTKNVAKPPTVAHIVWHDPIWISGSNTFQDELITLAGGVNAFPDTEGWQIASLERFIATDPEVIVVNSGTGMGTEGVDLIYRYFMNEPRLKTMKAIQNNRVYIIESDLIDRGGPRLVDALEEVAADIHPDLFDADIRKNAPIPQSPGFGVIPLAFAFLAVLLIRLKR
;
A
#
# COMPACT_ATOMS: atom_id res chain seq x y z
N ALA A 1 14.30 -13.78 -1.29
CA ALA A 1 13.68 -14.42 -0.11
C ALA A 1 13.11 -13.34 0.79
N ALA A 2 12.13 -13.67 1.62
CA ALA A 2 11.50 -12.74 2.56
C ALA A 2 11.30 -13.45 3.92
N PHE A 3 10.95 -12.71 4.98
CA PHE A 3 10.78 -13.27 6.33
C PHE A 3 9.83 -14.48 6.38
N GLY A 4 8.72 -14.44 5.63
CA GLY A 4 7.78 -15.56 5.51
C GLY A 4 8.13 -16.61 4.44
N ASN A 5 9.06 -16.30 3.54
CA ASN A 5 9.48 -17.15 2.42
C ASN A 5 11.02 -17.19 2.37
N THR A 6 11.62 -17.97 3.27
CA THR A 6 13.07 -17.99 3.49
C THR A 6 13.83 -18.51 2.28
N GLU A 7 15.15 -18.26 2.24
CA GLU A 7 16.01 -18.83 1.19
C GLU A 7 15.98 -20.36 1.18
N GLU A 8 15.84 -20.98 2.36
CA GLU A 8 15.69 -22.44 2.46
C GLU A 8 14.44 -22.93 1.70
N VAL A 9 13.30 -22.26 1.88
CA VAL A 9 12.06 -22.61 1.16
C VAL A 9 12.24 -22.43 -0.34
N VAL A 10 12.84 -21.31 -0.76
CA VAL A 10 13.11 -21.01 -2.18
C VAL A 10 14.03 -22.05 -2.80
N ASN A 11 15.11 -22.42 -2.11
CA ASN A 11 16.08 -23.40 -2.61
C ASN A 11 15.46 -24.79 -2.69
N ARG A 12 14.63 -25.19 -1.70
CA ARG A 12 13.93 -26.47 -1.75
C ARG A 12 12.99 -26.59 -2.93
N LEU A 13 12.32 -25.50 -3.33
CA LEU A 13 11.51 -25.49 -4.56
C LEU A 13 12.37 -25.66 -5.82
N ARG A 14 13.55 -25.02 -5.85
CA ARG A 14 14.51 -25.16 -6.96
C ARG A 14 15.08 -26.58 -7.06
N ASP A 15 15.38 -27.21 -5.93
CA ASP A 15 15.88 -28.60 -5.86
C ASP A 15 14.85 -29.62 -6.38
N LEU A 16 13.56 -29.28 -6.33
CA LEU A 16 12.49 -30.06 -6.96
C LEU A 16 12.38 -29.85 -8.47
N GLY A 17 13.29 -29.07 -9.07
CA GLY A 17 13.32 -28.78 -10.50
C GLY A 17 12.32 -27.70 -10.93
N LEU A 18 11.78 -26.90 -9.99
CA LEU A 18 10.87 -25.81 -10.32
C LEU A 18 11.65 -24.53 -10.66
N THR A 19 11.19 -23.80 -11.67
CA THR A 19 11.63 -22.42 -11.91
C THR A 19 11.00 -21.52 -10.85
N VAL A 20 11.82 -20.86 -10.03
CA VAL A 20 11.36 -20.00 -8.92
C VAL A 20 11.84 -18.58 -9.11
N ILE A 21 10.89 -17.65 -9.18
CA ILE A 21 11.11 -16.20 -9.18
C ILE A 21 10.70 -15.66 -7.82
N THR A 22 11.54 -14.82 -7.22
CA THR A 22 11.24 -14.16 -5.96
C THR A 22 11.15 -12.66 -6.20
N LEU A 23 10.05 -12.07 -5.75
CA LEU A 23 9.76 -10.64 -5.86
C LEU A 23 9.76 -10.05 -4.44
N SER A 24 10.33 -8.86 -4.31
CA SER A 24 10.42 -8.15 -3.02
C SER A 24 10.58 -6.66 -3.28
N PRO A 25 9.59 -6.03 -3.95
CA PRO A 25 9.68 -4.61 -4.22
C PRO A 25 9.63 -3.85 -2.90
N ASP A 26 10.49 -2.84 -2.77
CA ASP A 26 10.58 -1.91 -1.63
C ASP A 26 10.22 -0.47 -2.03
N SER A 27 9.82 -0.27 -3.29
CA SER A 27 9.50 1.02 -3.88
C SER A 27 8.44 0.89 -4.98
N VAL A 28 7.82 2.02 -5.36
CA VAL A 28 6.91 2.13 -6.50
C VAL A 28 7.62 1.70 -7.79
N GLU A 29 8.86 2.13 -7.98
CA GLU A 29 9.68 1.73 -9.12
C GLU A 29 9.95 0.21 -9.12
N GLY A 30 10.33 -0.35 -7.96
CA GLY A 30 10.50 -1.80 -7.80
C GLY A 30 9.22 -2.57 -8.12
N THR A 31 8.05 -2.03 -7.75
CA THR A 31 6.75 -2.63 -8.07
C THR A 31 6.49 -2.64 -9.58
N LEU A 32 6.77 -1.54 -10.28
CA LEU A 32 6.63 -1.45 -11.74
C LEU A 32 7.58 -2.42 -12.46
N HIS A 33 8.82 -2.53 -11.97
CA HIS A 33 9.78 -3.51 -12.46
C HIS A 33 9.25 -4.95 -12.28
N ASP A 34 8.75 -5.27 -11.11
CA ASP A 34 8.27 -6.62 -10.79
C ASP A 34 7.03 -7.01 -11.61
N ILE A 35 6.14 -6.06 -11.90
CA ILE A 35 5.02 -6.27 -12.83
C ILE A 35 5.52 -6.68 -14.22
N ARG A 36 6.51 -5.96 -14.76
CA ARG A 36 7.11 -6.27 -16.07
C ARG A 36 7.85 -7.62 -16.04
N LEU A 37 8.56 -7.92 -14.96
CA LEU A 37 9.24 -9.20 -14.77
C LEU A 37 8.25 -10.37 -14.74
N ILE A 38 7.12 -10.22 -14.04
CA ILE A 38 6.02 -11.20 -14.05
C ILE A 38 5.52 -11.40 -15.48
N GLY A 39 5.23 -10.31 -16.20
CA GLY A 39 4.78 -10.37 -17.60
C GLY A 39 5.71 -11.20 -18.47
N LYS A 40 7.02 -10.98 -18.36
CA LYS A 40 8.04 -11.76 -19.08
C LYS A 40 8.07 -13.23 -18.66
N ALA A 41 7.92 -13.51 -17.37
CA ALA A 41 7.94 -14.87 -16.85
C ALA A 41 6.70 -15.68 -17.26
N THR A 42 5.57 -15.01 -17.48
CA THR A 42 4.28 -15.65 -17.81
C THR A 42 3.91 -15.56 -19.28
N GLY A 43 4.71 -14.90 -20.13
CA GLY A 43 4.40 -14.67 -21.54
C GLY A 43 3.25 -13.67 -21.76
N ALA A 44 3.07 -12.74 -20.82
CA ALA A 44 2.05 -11.68 -20.80
C ALA A 44 2.71 -10.28 -20.81
N GLU A 45 3.78 -10.12 -21.57
CA GLU A 45 4.57 -8.88 -21.62
C GLU A 45 3.75 -7.68 -22.06
N THR A 46 2.83 -7.86 -23.02
CA THR A 46 1.99 -6.76 -23.54
C THR A 46 1.03 -6.26 -22.46
N GLU A 47 0.39 -7.15 -21.72
CA GLU A 47 -0.53 -6.83 -20.63
C GLU A 47 0.22 -6.17 -19.46
N ALA A 48 1.40 -6.68 -19.12
CA ALA A 48 2.23 -6.14 -18.06
C ALA A 48 2.74 -4.73 -18.39
N GLU A 49 3.21 -4.50 -19.64
CA GLU A 49 3.65 -3.17 -20.05
C GLU A 49 2.47 -2.18 -20.04
N ARG A 50 1.31 -2.58 -20.60
CA ARG A 50 0.10 -1.74 -20.56
C ARG A 50 -0.30 -1.36 -19.13
N LEU A 51 -0.19 -2.31 -18.19
CA LEU A 51 -0.48 -2.05 -16.78
C LEU A 51 0.54 -1.08 -16.17
N ALA A 52 1.83 -1.32 -16.36
CA ALA A 52 2.89 -0.48 -15.82
C ALA A 52 2.81 0.96 -16.36
N THR A 53 2.65 1.12 -17.69
CA THR A 53 2.46 2.46 -18.30
C THR A 53 1.22 3.16 -17.76
N SER A 54 0.12 2.43 -17.53
CA SER A 54 -1.10 3.00 -16.95
C SER A 54 -0.87 3.48 -15.51
N MET A 55 -0.08 2.75 -14.71
CA MET A 55 0.28 3.16 -13.35
C MET A 55 1.19 4.39 -13.38
N GLU A 56 2.22 4.39 -14.22
CA GLU A 56 3.14 5.53 -14.41
C GLU A 56 2.38 6.81 -14.77
N ALA A 57 1.45 6.73 -15.73
CA ALA A 57 0.64 7.88 -16.14
C ALA A 57 -0.23 8.43 -14.99
N ARG A 58 -0.78 7.56 -14.14
CA ARG A 58 -1.59 7.96 -12.97
C ARG A 58 -0.74 8.59 -11.88
N ILE A 59 0.44 8.02 -11.61
CA ILE A 59 1.43 8.59 -10.68
C ILE A 59 1.86 9.99 -11.14
N ASP A 60 2.18 10.15 -12.42
CA ASP A 60 2.56 11.46 -12.98
C ASP A 60 1.41 12.47 -12.94
N ALA A 61 0.17 12.03 -13.12
CA ALA A 61 -1.01 12.89 -12.95
C ALA A 61 -1.15 13.42 -11.51
N VAL A 62 -0.87 12.59 -10.49
CA VAL A 62 -0.85 13.03 -9.09
C VAL A 62 0.28 14.03 -8.86
N LYS A 63 1.51 13.70 -9.28
CA LYS A 63 2.68 14.59 -9.15
C LYS A 63 2.45 15.95 -9.82
N GLU A 64 1.88 15.96 -11.01
CA GLU A 64 1.60 17.18 -11.75
C GLU A 64 0.57 18.08 -11.03
N LYS A 65 -0.43 17.49 -10.38
CA LYS A 65 -1.41 18.23 -9.57
C LYS A 65 -0.78 18.80 -8.30
N THR A 66 0.14 18.07 -7.67
CA THR A 66 0.69 18.41 -6.35
C THR A 66 2.00 19.21 -6.42
N LYS A 67 2.63 19.34 -7.59
CA LYS A 67 3.94 20.02 -7.76
C LYS A 67 4.01 21.46 -7.26
N ASN A 68 2.88 22.18 -7.25
CA ASN A 68 2.80 23.59 -6.89
C ASN A 68 2.26 23.83 -5.48
N VAL A 69 2.16 22.79 -4.67
CA VAL A 69 1.78 22.91 -3.26
C VAL A 69 2.83 23.74 -2.54
N ALA A 70 2.46 24.99 -2.19
CA ALA A 70 3.39 25.93 -1.57
C ALA A 70 3.79 25.53 -0.13
N LYS A 71 2.93 24.77 0.55
CA LYS A 71 3.14 24.27 1.90
C LYS A 71 2.67 22.81 2.00
N PRO A 72 3.56 21.85 1.71
CA PRO A 72 3.26 20.43 1.88
C PRO A 72 2.84 20.14 3.32
N PRO A 73 1.69 19.47 3.56
CA PRO A 73 1.28 19.10 4.90
C PRO A 73 2.23 18.03 5.46
N THR A 74 2.49 18.11 6.76
CA THR A 74 3.13 17.02 7.50
C THR A 74 2.15 15.88 7.75
N VAL A 75 2.53 14.66 7.38
CA VAL A 75 1.66 13.47 7.39
C VAL A 75 2.31 12.37 8.22
N ALA A 76 1.56 11.83 9.17
CA ALA A 76 1.93 10.60 9.87
C ALA A 76 1.09 9.43 9.36
N HIS A 77 1.75 8.37 8.91
CA HIS A 77 1.09 7.09 8.61
C HIS A 77 1.18 6.13 9.80
N ILE A 78 0.04 5.56 10.20
CA ILE A 78 -0.08 4.70 11.38
C ILE A 78 -0.52 3.29 10.98
N VAL A 79 0.36 2.32 11.22
CA VAL A 79 0.08 0.89 10.98
C VAL A 79 -0.72 0.28 12.12
N TRP A 80 -0.47 0.70 13.37
CA TRP A 80 -1.16 0.18 14.56
C TRP A 80 -1.16 1.22 15.69
N HIS A 81 -2.12 1.12 16.61
CA HIS A 81 -2.32 2.12 17.67
C HIS A 81 -1.74 1.75 19.05
N ASP A 82 -1.60 0.45 19.36
CA ASP A 82 -1.09 -0.01 20.66
C ASP A 82 -0.07 -1.16 20.52
N PRO A 83 1.24 -0.85 20.61
CA PRO A 83 1.82 0.49 20.66
C PRO A 83 1.67 1.24 19.30
N ILE A 84 1.91 2.56 19.28
CA ILE A 84 1.78 3.36 18.06
C ILE A 84 2.90 2.99 17.07
N TRP A 85 2.55 2.22 16.04
CA TRP A 85 3.46 1.87 14.94
C TRP A 85 3.33 2.87 13.81
N ILE A 86 4.43 3.52 13.47
CA ILE A 86 4.52 4.50 12.40
C ILE A 86 5.30 3.95 11.20
N SER A 87 5.02 4.49 10.01
CA SER A 87 5.90 4.32 8.85
C SER A 87 6.89 5.48 8.76
N GLY A 88 8.17 5.18 8.98
CA GLY A 88 9.28 6.13 8.76
C GLY A 88 9.79 6.11 7.32
N SER A 89 10.97 6.70 7.12
CA SER A 89 11.71 6.68 5.86
C SER A 89 11.98 5.27 5.32
N ASN A 90 12.20 5.15 4.01
CA ASN A 90 12.44 3.88 3.31
C ASN A 90 11.26 2.89 3.44
N THR A 91 10.03 3.42 3.43
CA THR A 91 8.80 2.62 3.38
C THR A 91 7.95 3.02 2.18
N PHE A 92 7.06 2.13 1.74
CA PHE A 92 6.07 2.48 0.70
C PHE A 92 5.24 3.70 1.11
N GLN A 93 4.84 3.80 2.37
CA GLN A 93 3.98 4.89 2.83
C GLN A 93 4.73 6.22 2.83
N ASP A 94 6.02 6.23 3.14
CA ASP A 94 6.89 7.41 3.00
C ASP A 94 6.99 7.88 1.54
N GLU A 95 7.23 6.95 0.61
CA GLU A 95 7.29 7.25 -0.82
C GLU A 95 5.95 7.78 -1.33
N LEU A 96 4.84 7.15 -0.96
CA LEU A 96 3.49 7.56 -1.35
C LEU A 96 3.12 8.95 -0.80
N ILE A 97 3.43 9.23 0.47
CA ILE A 97 3.24 10.57 1.06
C ILE A 97 4.02 11.62 0.26
N THR A 98 5.26 11.31 -0.10
CA THR A 98 6.12 12.22 -0.85
C THR A 98 5.60 12.46 -2.27
N LEU A 99 5.22 11.40 -2.98
CA LEU A 99 4.63 11.47 -4.33
C LEU A 99 3.29 12.22 -4.34
N ALA A 100 2.52 12.10 -3.26
CA ALA A 100 1.29 12.85 -3.04
C ALA A 100 1.54 14.34 -2.71
N GLY A 101 2.79 14.79 -2.60
CA GLY A 101 3.14 16.17 -2.26
C GLY A 101 2.93 16.52 -0.79
N GLY A 102 3.03 15.53 0.10
CA GLY A 102 3.14 15.69 1.54
C GLY A 102 4.59 15.55 2.02
N VAL A 103 4.77 15.65 3.34
CA VAL A 103 6.05 15.40 4.01
C VAL A 103 5.82 14.40 5.13
N ASN A 104 6.59 13.31 5.18
CA ASN A 104 6.51 12.36 6.28
C ASN A 104 6.90 13.04 7.60
N ALA A 105 6.08 12.86 8.62
CA ALA A 105 6.29 13.43 9.96
C ALA A 105 7.42 12.75 10.75
N PHE A 106 7.91 11.59 10.30
CA PHE A 106 8.97 10.81 10.95
C PHE A 106 10.14 10.45 10.00
N PRO A 107 10.77 11.44 9.34
CA PRO A 107 11.83 11.19 8.37
C PRO A 107 13.13 10.69 9.02
N ASP A 108 13.28 10.88 10.33
CA ASP A 108 14.42 10.43 11.15
C ASP A 108 14.30 8.97 11.62
N THR A 109 13.15 8.34 11.37
CA THR A 109 12.89 6.95 11.69
C THR A 109 13.01 6.12 10.42
N GLU A 110 13.75 5.02 10.43
CA GLU A 110 13.87 4.11 9.28
C GLU A 110 12.92 2.91 9.43
N GLY A 111 12.17 2.61 8.37
CA GLY A 111 11.24 1.51 8.32
C GLY A 111 10.01 1.71 9.21
N TRP A 112 9.36 0.60 9.57
CA TRP A 112 8.25 0.60 10.53
C TRP A 112 8.80 0.50 11.95
N GLN A 113 8.41 1.43 12.82
CA GLN A 113 8.90 1.48 14.20
C GLN A 113 7.82 1.95 15.16
N ILE A 114 8.04 1.70 16.44
CA ILE A 114 7.19 2.20 17.52
C ILE A 114 7.58 3.64 17.85
N ALA A 115 6.62 4.56 17.78
CA ALA A 115 6.75 5.89 18.36
C ALA A 115 6.16 5.91 19.77
N SER A 116 6.85 6.53 20.74
CA SER A 116 6.23 6.80 22.03
C SER A 116 5.09 7.81 21.87
N LEU A 117 4.12 7.77 22.78
CA LEU A 117 3.01 8.72 22.75
C LEU A 117 3.50 10.18 22.85
N GLU A 118 4.48 10.44 23.70
CA GLU A 118 5.06 11.76 23.89
C GLU A 118 5.77 12.25 22.63
N ARG A 119 6.53 11.36 21.96
CA ARG A 119 7.16 11.68 20.67
C ARG A 119 6.10 11.99 19.62
N PHE A 120 5.04 11.18 19.54
CA PHE A 120 3.94 11.39 18.59
C PHE A 120 3.24 12.74 18.81
N ILE A 121 2.91 13.08 20.05
CA ILE A 121 2.31 14.36 20.43
C ILE A 121 3.26 15.52 20.10
N ALA A 122 4.56 15.38 20.39
CA ALA A 122 5.55 16.44 20.13
C ALA A 122 5.79 16.68 18.63
N THR A 123 5.65 15.64 17.80
CA THR A 123 5.75 15.75 16.33
C THR A 123 4.56 16.52 15.75
N ASP A 124 3.35 16.38 16.31
CA ASP A 124 2.14 17.15 15.95
C ASP A 124 1.87 17.27 14.44
N PRO A 125 1.70 16.14 13.71
CA PRO A 125 1.44 16.14 12.27
C PRO A 125 0.12 16.86 11.93
N GLU A 126 0.10 17.49 10.77
CA GLU A 126 -1.11 18.16 10.24
C GLU A 126 -2.16 17.18 9.72
N VAL A 127 -1.73 15.99 9.29
CA VAL A 127 -2.60 14.89 8.83
C VAL A 127 -2.16 13.58 9.45
N ILE A 128 -3.13 12.76 9.87
CA ILE A 128 -2.90 11.37 10.29
C ILE A 128 -3.64 10.47 9.29
N VAL A 129 -2.91 9.55 8.66
CA VAL A 129 -3.48 8.47 7.85
C VAL A 129 -3.30 7.18 8.63
N VAL A 130 -4.40 6.49 8.93
CA VAL A 130 -4.39 5.24 9.68
C VAL A 130 -4.75 4.08 8.76
N ASN A 131 -4.03 2.98 8.91
CA ASN A 131 -4.42 1.73 8.27
C ASN A 131 -5.82 1.29 8.71
N SER A 132 -6.53 0.61 7.82
CA SER A 132 -7.77 -0.06 8.17
C SER A 132 -7.47 -1.24 9.09
N GLY A 133 -8.13 -1.33 10.24
CA GLY A 133 -7.93 -2.43 11.17
C GLY A 133 -9.01 -2.49 12.24
N THR A 134 -9.86 -3.51 12.17
CA THR A 134 -10.84 -3.82 13.22
C THR A 134 -10.27 -4.75 14.31
N GLY A 135 -8.99 -5.15 14.18
CA GLY A 135 -8.41 -6.23 14.98
C GLY A 135 -9.19 -7.53 14.82
N MET A 136 -9.27 -8.33 15.88
CA MET A 136 -10.12 -9.53 15.94
C MET A 136 -11.62 -9.22 16.15
N GLY A 137 -12.00 -7.94 16.18
CA GLY A 137 -13.38 -7.51 16.41
C GLY A 137 -14.23 -7.55 15.15
N THR A 138 -15.51 -7.90 15.31
CA THR A 138 -16.50 -8.01 14.21
C THR A 138 -17.43 -6.80 14.11
N GLU A 139 -17.23 -5.76 14.92
CA GLU A 139 -18.17 -4.63 15.04
C GLU A 139 -18.06 -3.60 13.90
N GLY A 140 -17.19 -3.85 12.91
CA GLY A 140 -17.06 -2.99 11.72
C GLY A 140 -16.50 -1.59 11.99
N VAL A 141 -16.06 -1.30 13.22
CA VAL A 141 -15.45 -0.02 13.58
C VAL A 141 -13.93 -0.16 13.59
N ASP A 142 -13.26 0.75 12.90
CA ASP A 142 -11.81 0.81 12.82
C ASP A 142 -11.18 1.15 14.17
N LEU A 143 -10.39 0.23 14.74
CA LEU A 143 -9.79 0.38 16.07
C LEU A 143 -8.74 1.48 16.10
N ILE A 144 -7.95 1.61 15.03
CA ILE A 144 -6.85 2.57 14.95
C ILE A 144 -7.45 3.98 14.90
N TYR A 145 -8.36 4.23 13.97
CA TYR A 145 -9.09 5.49 13.87
C TYR A 145 -9.79 5.86 15.19
N ARG A 146 -10.51 4.91 15.79
CA ARG A 146 -11.19 5.14 17.08
C ARG A 146 -10.23 5.55 18.18
N TYR A 147 -9.05 4.95 18.24
CA TYR A 147 -8.05 5.31 19.24
C TYR A 147 -7.64 6.79 19.08
N PHE A 148 -7.25 7.21 17.87
CA PHE A 148 -6.82 8.59 17.61
C PHE A 148 -7.93 9.62 17.89
N MET A 149 -9.18 9.27 17.59
CA MET A 149 -10.31 10.18 17.83
C MET A 149 -10.75 10.27 19.29
N ASN A 150 -10.49 9.24 20.11
CA ASN A 150 -11.03 9.16 21.48
C ASN A 150 -9.98 9.32 22.59
N GLU A 151 -8.69 9.12 22.30
CA GLU A 151 -7.62 9.24 23.29
C GLU A 151 -7.51 10.70 23.80
N PRO A 152 -7.80 10.95 25.08
CA PRO A 152 -7.81 12.32 25.63
C PRO A 152 -6.50 13.08 25.47
N ARG A 153 -5.36 12.37 25.50
CA ARG A 153 -4.02 12.97 25.37
C ARG A 153 -3.73 13.54 23.97
N LEU A 154 -4.45 13.09 22.93
CA LEU A 154 -4.27 13.53 21.55
C LEU A 154 -5.20 14.69 21.14
N LYS A 155 -6.17 15.06 21.98
CA LYS A 155 -7.24 16.03 21.65
C LYS A 155 -6.76 17.42 21.20
N THR A 156 -5.55 17.82 21.60
CA THR A 156 -4.99 19.13 21.26
C THR A 156 -4.15 19.13 20.00
N MET A 157 -3.91 17.97 19.37
CA MET A 157 -3.11 17.87 18.16
C MET A 157 -3.85 18.47 16.95
N LYS A 158 -3.10 19.06 16.02
CA LYS A 158 -3.66 19.74 14.84
C LYS A 158 -4.54 18.82 13.99
N ALA A 159 -4.07 17.62 13.69
CA ALA A 159 -4.83 16.64 12.90
C ALA A 159 -6.19 16.32 13.55
N ILE A 160 -6.25 16.19 14.88
CA ILE A 160 -7.49 15.89 15.60
C ILE A 160 -8.42 17.12 15.60
N GLN A 161 -7.91 18.30 15.95
CA GLN A 161 -8.71 19.53 16.00
C GLN A 161 -9.29 19.93 14.64
N ASN A 162 -8.56 19.65 13.56
CA ASN A 162 -8.98 19.97 12.19
C ASN A 162 -9.71 18.81 11.50
N ASN A 163 -9.99 17.70 12.21
CA ASN A 163 -10.63 16.50 11.66
C ASN A 163 -9.92 15.96 10.40
N ARG A 164 -8.58 15.94 10.43
CA ARG A 164 -7.69 15.44 9.38
C ARG A 164 -7.08 14.11 9.79
N VAL A 165 -7.95 13.17 10.18
CA VAL A 165 -7.62 11.77 10.41
C VAL A 165 -8.37 10.95 9.38
N TYR A 166 -7.65 10.19 8.57
CA TYR A 166 -8.22 9.44 7.45
C TYR A 166 -7.86 7.97 7.57
N ILE A 167 -8.78 7.09 7.13
CA ILE A 167 -8.56 5.65 7.09
C ILE A 167 -8.18 5.31 5.66
N ILE A 168 -7.08 4.57 5.49
CA ILE A 168 -6.70 3.95 4.23
C ILE A 168 -6.75 2.44 4.34
N GLU A 169 -7.20 1.75 3.31
CA GLU A 169 -7.29 0.30 3.32
C GLU A 169 -5.88 -0.33 3.31
N SER A 170 -5.62 -1.25 4.24
CA SER A 170 -4.29 -1.84 4.44
C SER A 170 -3.80 -2.65 3.25
N ASP A 171 -4.67 -3.41 2.59
CA ASP A 171 -4.30 -4.17 1.40
C ASP A 171 -3.95 -3.27 0.18
N LEU A 172 -4.37 -1.99 0.18
CA LEU A 172 -3.98 -0.98 -0.81
C LEU A 172 -2.58 -0.44 -0.53
N ILE A 173 -2.29 -0.04 0.72
CA ILE A 173 -1.08 0.74 1.03
C ILE A 173 0.12 -0.11 1.47
N ASP A 174 -0.09 -1.30 2.03
CA ASP A 174 0.99 -2.11 2.62
C ASP A 174 1.64 -3.10 1.63
N ARG A 175 1.15 -3.17 0.38
CA ARG A 175 1.55 -4.20 -0.59
C ARG A 175 2.10 -3.60 -1.88
N GLY A 176 3.33 -3.96 -2.23
CA GLY A 176 3.95 -3.63 -3.52
C GLY A 176 3.29 -4.38 -4.68
N GLY A 177 2.19 -3.82 -5.19
CA GLY A 177 1.44 -4.38 -6.32
C GLY A 177 0.67 -3.30 -7.09
N PRO A 178 -0.15 -3.70 -8.08
CA PRO A 178 -0.79 -2.75 -9.00
C PRO A 178 -1.70 -1.71 -8.33
N ARG A 179 -2.22 -2.00 -7.14
CA ARG A 179 -3.11 -1.12 -6.38
C ARG A 179 -2.39 0.00 -5.62
N LEU A 180 -1.06 -0.01 -5.61
CA LEU A 180 -0.26 1.01 -4.94
C LEU A 180 -0.54 2.43 -5.49
N VAL A 181 -0.90 2.53 -6.78
CA VAL A 181 -1.33 3.81 -7.37
C VAL A 181 -2.73 4.24 -6.92
N ASP A 182 -3.61 3.30 -6.56
CA ASP A 182 -4.91 3.63 -5.97
C ASP A 182 -4.69 4.25 -4.58
N ALA A 183 -3.78 3.67 -3.79
CA ALA A 183 -3.36 4.22 -2.50
C ALA A 183 -2.74 5.63 -2.65
N LEU A 184 -1.90 5.84 -3.67
CA LEU A 184 -1.33 7.17 -3.96
C LEU A 184 -2.42 8.23 -4.19
N GLU A 185 -3.42 7.90 -5.01
CA GLU A 185 -4.51 8.82 -5.34
C GLU A 185 -5.39 9.14 -4.12
N GLU A 186 -5.64 8.14 -3.26
CA GLU A 186 -6.38 8.31 -2.00
C GLU A 186 -5.62 9.21 -1.01
N VAL A 187 -4.33 8.93 -0.79
CA VAL A 187 -3.46 9.77 0.06
C VAL A 187 -3.41 11.19 -0.46
N ALA A 188 -3.24 11.39 -1.77
CA ALA A 188 -3.20 12.72 -2.37
C ALA A 188 -4.52 13.49 -2.17
N ALA A 189 -5.66 12.83 -2.30
CA ALA A 189 -6.98 13.44 -2.09
C ALA A 189 -7.25 13.80 -0.63
N ASP A 190 -6.72 13.01 0.32
CA ASP A 190 -6.90 13.26 1.75
C ASP A 190 -6.01 14.38 2.27
N ILE A 191 -4.76 14.46 1.77
CA ILE A 191 -3.81 15.48 2.22
C ILE A 191 -3.99 16.81 1.47
N HIS A 192 -4.56 16.79 0.25
CA HIS A 192 -4.86 17.97 -0.57
C HIS A 192 -6.33 18.02 -1.05
N PRO A 193 -7.32 18.16 -0.15
CA PRO A 193 -8.74 18.16 -0.54
C PRO A 193 -9.13 19.30 -1.49
N ASP A 194 -8.34 20.38 -1.55
CA ASP A 194 -8.57 21.51 -2.46
C ASP A 194 -8.09 21.24 -3.89
N LEU A 195 -7.27 20.21 -4.12
CA LEU A 195 -6.70 19.85 -5.42
C LEU A 195 -7.38 18.65 -6.08
N PHE A 196 -8.14 17.87 -5.31
CA PHE A 196 -8.79 16.64 -5.76
C PHE A 196 -10.28 16.68 -5.41
N ASP A 197 -11.14 16.45 -6.40
CA ASP A 197 -12.58 16.39 -6.19
C ASP A 197 -12.96 15.21 -5.27
N ALA A 198 -13.99 15.42 -4.44
CA ALA A 198 -14.49 14.41 -3.49
C ALA A 198 -14.97 13.10 -4.13
N ASP A 199 -15.15 13.06 -5.45
CA ASP A 199 -15.56 11.87 -6.19
C ASP A 199 -14.49 10.78 -6.28
N ILE A 200 -13.20 11.08 -6.06
CA ILE A 200 -12.17 10.04 -5.90
C ILE A 200 -12.48 9.15 -4.69
N ARG A 201 -13.03 9.74 -3.60
CA ARG A 201 -13.41 9.02 -2.37
C ARG A 201 -14.53 8.00 -2.55
N LYS A 202 -15.35 8.14 -3.61
CA LYS A 202 -16.51 7.26 -3.88
C LYS A 202 -16.31 6.37 -5.11
N ASN A 203 -15.48 6.81 -6.05
CA ASN A 203 -15.23 6.12 -7.31
C ASN A 203 -13.93 5.33 -7.33
N ALA A 204 -13.17 5.28 -6.23
CA ALA A 204 -12.28 4.14 -6.01
C ALA A 204 -13.17 2.89 -6.11
N PRO A 205 -13.10 2.12 -7.21
CA PRO A 205 -13.85 0.88 -7.30
C PRO A 205 -13.50 0.10 -6.04
N ILE A 206 -14.43 -0.66 -5.44
CA ILE A 206 -14.00 -1.80 -4.63
C ILE A 206 -12.95 -2.49 -5.51
N PRO A 207 -11.66 -2.53 -5.11
CA PRO A 207 -10.62 -2.95 -6.02
C PRO A 207 -10.83 -4.43 -6.26
N GLN A 208 -11.61 -4.74 -7.28
CA GLN A 208 -11.56 -6.02 -7.90
C GLN A 208 -10.20 -5.99 -8.56
N SER A 209 -9.24 -6.73 -7.96
CA SER A 209 -8.29 -7.46 -8.79
C SER A 209 -9.06 -7.90 -10.03
N PRO A 210 -8.60 -7.65 -11.27
CA PRO A 210 -9.24 -8.22 -12.45
C PRO A 210 -9.28 -9.72 -12.21
N GLY A 211 -10.39 -10.16 -11.62
CA GLY A 211 -10.41 -11.39 -10.85
C GLY A 211 -10.29 -12.45 -11.89
N PHE A 212 -9.16 -13.17 -11.91
CA PHE A 212 -8.78 -14.18 -12.90
C PHE A 212 -9.94 -14.48 -13.82
N GLY A 213 -10.09 -13.66 -14.88
CA GLY A 213 -11.32 -13.61 -15.66
C GLY A 213 -11.63 -15.02 -16.07
N VAL A 214 -12.66 -15.60 -15.43
CA VAL A 214 -13.02 -17.02 -15.37
C VAL A 214 -12.08 -17.85 -16.25
N ILE A 215 -10.89 -18.21 -15.77
CA ILE A 215 -10.06 -19.17 -16.52
C ILE A 215 -10.95 -20.39 -16.60
N PRO A 216 -11.44 -20.79 -17.79
CA PRO A 216 -12.28 -21.96 -17.89
C PRO A 216 -11.46 -23.09 -17.28
N LEU A 217 -12.09 -23.89 -16.42
CA LEU A 217 -11.54 -25.09 -15.79
C LEU A 217 -11.00 -26.15 -16.78
N ALA A 218 -10.72 -25.78 -18.03
CA ALA A 218 -10.21 -26.62 -19.11
C ALA A 218 -8.74 -27.05 -18.90
N PHE A 219 -7.91 -26.27 -18.18
CA PHE A 219 -6.51 -26.67 -17.96
C PHE A 219 -6.28 -27.60 -16.76
N ALA A 220 -7.16 -27.59 -15.76
CA ALA A 220 -7.05 -28.50 -14.61
C ALA A 220 -7.32 -29.97 -14.99
N PHE A 221 -8.08 -30.23 -16.07
CA PHE A 221 -8.36 -31.59 -16.52
C PHE A 221 -7.24 -32.21 -17.37
N LEU A 222 -6.44 -31.42 -18.08
CA LEU A 222 -5.40 -31.95 -18.96
C LEU A 222 -4.22 -32.55 -18.17
N ALA A 223 -3.88 -31.95 -17.02
CA ALA A 223 -2.82 -32.46 -16.14
C ALA A 223 -3.21 -33.79 -15.47
N VAL A 224 -4.49 -33.97 -15.08
CA VAL A 224 -4.98 -35.22 -14.48
C VAL A 224 -5.08 -36.34 -15.51
N LEU A 225 -5.37 -36.04 -16.77
CA LEU A 225 -5.44 -37.03 -17.84
C LEU A 225 -4.05 -37.58 -18.24
N LEU A 226 -3.02 -36.73 -18.25
CA LEU A 226 -1.65 -37.13 -18.59
C LEU A 226 -0.97 -37.98 -17.50
N ILE A 227 -1.39 -37.84 -16.24
CA ILE A 227 -0.89 -38.67 -15.13
C ILE A 227 -1.51 -40.09 -15.15
N ARG A 228 -2.71 -40.26 -15.72
CA ARG A 228 -3.36 -41.58 -15.85
C ARG A 228 -2.93 -42.38 -17.09
N LEU A 229 -2.32 -41.75 -18.10
CA LEU A 229 -1.86 -42.41 -19.32
C LEU A 229 -0.42 -42.95 -19.25
N LYS A 230 0.27 -42.78 -18.10
CA LYS A 230 1.64 -43.26 -17.86
C LYS A 230 1.75 -44.38 -16.82
N ARG A 231 0.67 -45.08 -16.51
CA ARG A 231 0.68 -46.34 -15.75
C ARG A 231 0.26 -47.49 -16.64
#